data_AF-A0A7W8X132-F1
#
_entry.id   AF-A0A7W8X132-F1
#
_cell.length_a   1.000
_cell.length_b   1.000
_cell.length_c   1.000
_cell.angle_alpha   90.00
_cell.angle_beta   90.00
_cell.angle_gamma   90.00
#
_symmetry.space_group_name_H-M   'P 1'
#
loop_
_entity.id
_entity.type
_entity.pdbx_description
1 polymer ?
#
loop_
_entity_poly.entity_id
_entity_poly.type
_entity_poly.pdbx_seq_one_letter_code
_entity_poly.pdbx_strand_id
1 'polypeptide(L)' 'MLWTSAFWKGAAERAIKTFAQVLASYFAVGTTGLIEFNWITSLSLAGGALVASLLTSIGNAEFTAGTSYDGKYVDVSE' A
#
# COMPACT_ATOMS: atom_id res chain seq x y z
N MET A 1 15.69 5.52 -7.98
CA MET A 1 14.23 5.73 -7.81
C MET A 1 13.66 4.93 -6.64
N LEU A 2 13.90 3.61 -6.54
CA LEU A 2 13.49 2.76 -5.39
C LEU A 2 13.99 3.23 -4.02
N TRP A 3 15.16 3.86 -3.95
CA TRP A 3 15.75 4.34 -2.69
C TRP A 3 15.33 5.76 -2.29
N THR A 4 14.42 6.39 -3.04
CA THR A 4 13.93 7.73 -2.68
C THR A 4 12.94 7.65 -1.52
N SER A 5 13.03 8.59 -0.58
CA SER A 5 12.08 8.68 0.54
C SER A 5 10.64 8.88 0.05
N ALA A 6 10.44 9.51 -1.11
CA ALA A 6 9.12 9.67 -1.74
C ALA A 6 8.50 8.32 -2.15
N PHE A 7 9.28 7.45 -2.81
CA PHE A 7 8.84 6.10 -3.17
C PHE A 7 8.45 5.29 -1.93
N TRP A 8 9.33 5.24 -0.91
CA TRP A 8 9.05 4.48 0.31
C TRP A 8 7.87 5.03 1.09
N LYS A 9 7.66 6.36 1.12
CA LYS A 9 6.50 6.97 1.76
C LYS A 9 5.20 6.57 1.06
N GLY A 10 5.15 6.66 -0.27
CA GLY A 10 3.96 6.25 -1.04
C GLY A 10 3.70 4.75 -0.99
N ALA A 11 4.74 3.92 -1.11
CA ALA A 11 4.64 2.47 -1.01
C ALA A 11 4.15 2.02 0.38
N ALA A 12 4.71 2.59 1.45
CA ALA A 12 4.32 2.29 2.82
C ALA A 12 2.89 2.74 3.12
N GLU A 13 2.48 3.92 2.67
CA GLU A 13 1.11 4.41 2.85
C GLU A 13 0.08 3.48 2.20
N ARG A 14 0.34 3.02 0.97
CA ARG A 14 -0.51 2.04 0.28
C ARG A 14 -0.53 0.68 0.98
N ALA A 15 0.62 0.21 1.45
CA ALA A 15 0.73 -1.07 2.11
C ALA A 15 -0.01 -1.10 3.46
N ILE A 16 0.15 -0.04 4.27
CA ILE A 16 -0.54 0.13 5.55
C ILE A 16 -2.05 0.29 5.34
N LYS A 17 -2.47 1.04 4.31
CA LYS A 17 -3.90 1.18 3.98
C LYS A 17 -4.52 -0.16 3.59
N THR A 18 -3.79 -0.97 2.82
CA THR A 18 -4.22 -2.34 2.44
C THR A 18 -4.33 -3.23 3.67
N PHE A 19 -3.34 -3.19 4.57
CA PHE A 19 -3.38 -3.93 5.84
C PHE A 19 -4.63 -3.58 6.66
N ALA A 20 -4.89 -2.28 6.86
CA ALA A 20 -6.04 -1.82 7.62
C ALA A 20 -7.36 -2.23 6.96
N GLN A 21 -7.48 -2.13 5.63
CA GLN A 21 -8.68 -2.55 4.91
C GLN A 21 -8.93 -4.06 5.02
N VAL A 22 -7.90 -4.89 4.89
CA VAL A 22 -8.06 -6.35 4.99
C VAL A 22 -8.44 -6.75 6.41
N LEU A 23 -7.79 -6.14 7.42
CA LEU A 23 -8.11 -6.41 8.82
C LEU A 23 -9.55 -5.96 9.17
N ALA A 24 -9.95 -4.78 8.73
CA ALA A 24 -11.32 -4.27 8.92
C ALA A 24 -12.38 -5.13 8.22
N SER A 25 -12.08 -5.65 7.03
CA SER A 25 -12.98 -6.56 6.31
C SER A 25 -13.18 -7.86 7.10
N TYR A 26 -12.12 -8.36 7.72
CA TYR A 26 -12.19 -9.54 8.59
C TYR A 26 -13.03 -9.28 9.84
N PHE A 27 -12.97 -8.07 10.42
CA PHE A 27 -13.88 -7.65 11.48
C PHE A 27 -15.34 -7.57 11.04
N ALA A 28 -15.61 -7.09 9.81
CA ALA A 28 -16.97 -7.00 9.29
C ALA A 28 -17.60 -8.40 9.06
N VAL A 29 -16.79 -9.41 8.76
CA VAL A 29 -17.24 -10.79 8.51
C VAL A 29 -17.27 -11.63 9.79
N GLY A 30 -16.34 -11.40 10.71
CA GLY A 30 -16.23 -12.11 11.98
C GLY A 30 -17.28 -11.63 12.98
N THR A 31 -18.42 -12.31 13.04
CA THR A 31 -19.56 -12.01 13.93
C THR A 31 -19.29 -12.28 15.43
N THR A 32 -18.03 -12.41 15.85
CA THR A 32 -17.65 -12.76 17.22
C THR A 32 -16.95 -11.57 17.88
N GLY A 33 -17.11 -11.40 19.19
CA GLY A 33 -16.60 -10.21 19.90
C GLY A 33 -15.08 -10.03 19.76
N LEU A 34 -14.56 -8.84 20.10
CA LEU A 34 -13.14 -8.47 19.96
C LEU A 34 -12.14 -9.50 20.54
N ILE A 35 -12.54 -10.25 21.57
CA ILE A 35 -11.69 -11.23 22.25
C ILE A 35 -11.76 -12.63 21.61
N GLU A 36 -12.93 -13.01 21.09
CA GLU A 36 -13.17 -14.31 20.44
C GLU A 36 -12.70 -14.32 18.98
N PHE A 37 -12.36 -13.14 18.47
CA PHE A 37 -11.84 -12.94 17.14
C PHE A 37 -10.50 -13.68 16.96
N ASN A 38 -10.37 -14.43 15.87
CA ASN A 38 -9.12 -15.13 15.54
C ASN A 38 -8.06 -14.12 15.02
N TRP A 39 -7.34 -13.53 15.96
CA TRP A 39 -6.28 -12.57 15.73
C TRP A 39 -5.12 -13.13 14.89
N ILE A 40 -4.77 -14.40 15.11
CA ILE A 40 -3.63 -15.02 14.41
C ILE A 40 -3.93 -15.09 12.91
N THR A 41 -5.06 -15.65 12.52
CA THR A 41 -5.42 -15.80 11.11
C THR A 41 -5.65 -14.46 10.43
N SER A 42 -6.36 -13.53 11.08
CA SER A 42 -6.66 -12.21 10.52
C SER A 42 -5.41 -11.34 10.33
N LEU A 43 -4.51 -11.31 11.32
CA LEU A 43 -3.24 -10.58 11.21
C LEU A 43 -2.30 -11.24 10.19
N SER A 44 -2.27 -12.58 10.09
CA SER A 44 -1.50 -13.26 9.05
C SER A 44 -2.01 -12.92 7.64
N LEU A 45 -3.32 -12.86 7.43
CA LEU A 45 -3.89 -12.54 6.13
C LEU A 45 -3.65 -11.06 5.76
N ALA A 46 -3.90 -10.16 6.70
CA ALA A 46 -3.64 -8.73 6.53
C ALA A 46 -2.14 -8.45 6.31
N GLY A 47 -1.26 -9.14 7.06
CA GLY A 47 0.19 -9.08 6.88
C GLY A 47 0.64 -9.59 5.51
N GLY A 48 0.05 -10.68 5.00
CA GLY A 48 0.28 -11.16 3.64
C GLY A 48 -0.10 -10.12 2.58
N ALA A 49 -1.25 -9.47 2.75
CA ALA A 49 -1.69 -8.41 1.84
C ALA A 49 -0.80 -7.16 1.89
N LEU A 50 -0.30 -6.79 3.08
CA LEU A 50 0.70 -5.73 3.24
C LEU A 50 1.97 -6.04 2.43
N VAL A 51 2.50 -7.26 2.58
CA VAL A 51 3.71 -7.70 1.87
C VAL A 51 3.48 -7.73 0.37
N ALA A 52 2.33 -8.25 -0.08
CA ALA A 52 1.97 -8.26 -1.49
C ALA A 52 1.86 -6.83 -2.08
N SER A 53 1.32 -5.87 -1.32
CA SER A 53 1.26 -4.47 -1.73
C SER A 53 2.65 -3.84 -1.84
N LEU A 54 3.56 -4.14 -0.90
CA LEU A 54 4.95 -3.68 -0.96
C LEU A 54 5.69 -4.29 -2.16
N LEU A 55 5.58 -5.60 -2.38
CA LEU A 55 6.19 -6.29 -3.51
C LEU A 55 5.68 -5.75 -4.86
N THR A 56 4.38 -5.48 -4.96
CA THR A 56 3.77 -4.85 -6.15
C THR A 56 4.35 -3.45 -6.40
N SER A 57 4.59 -2.69 -5.34
CA SER A 57 5.20 -1.37 -5.41
C SER A 57 6.65 -1.43 -5.87
N ILE A 58 7.41 -2.44 -5.43
CA ILE A 58 8.78 -2.70 -5.86
C ILE A 58 8.81 -3.11 -7.34
N GLY A 59 7.88 -3.96 -7.77
CA GLY A 59 7.74 -4.36 -9.17
C GLY A 59 7.32 -3.22 -10.12
N ASN A 60 6.64 -2.19 -9.60
CA ASN A 60 6.21 -1.00 -10.34
C ASN A 60 6.92 0.27 -9.84
N ALA A 61 8.24 0.23 -9.79
CA ALA A 61 9.05 1.32 -9.25
C ALA A 61 8.90 2.67 -9.99
N GLU A 62 8.71 2.64 -11.32
CA GLU A 62 8.52 3.86 -12.15
C GLU A 62 7.20 4.58 -11.86
N PHE A 63 6.11 3.85 -11.61
CA PHE A 63 4.80 4.45 -11.32
C PHE A 63 4.68 4.95 -9.87
N THR A 64 5.38 4.28 -8.94
CA THR A 64 5.29 4.60 -7.51
C THR A 64 6.18 5.77 -7.11
N ALA A 65 7.31 5.98 -7.80
CA ALA A 65 8.21 7.08 -7.47
C ALA A 65 7.57 8.46 -7.69
N GLY A 66 6.50 8.54 -8.50
CA GLY A 66 6.01 9.80 -9.05
C GLY A 66 7.15 10.40 -9.84
N THR A 67 7.22 10.15 -11.15
CA THR A 67 7.98 11.08 -11.97
C THR A 67 7.41 12.44 -11.64
N SER A 68 8.22 13.31 -11.03
CA SER A 68 7.95 14.72 -11.09
C SER A 68 7.72 14.98 -12.57
N TYR A 69 6.49 15.33 -12.94
CA TYR A 69 6.30 16.25 -14.03
C TYR A 69 7.03 17.53 -13.59
N ASP A 70 8.36 17.51 -13.69
CA ASP A 70 9.16 18.72 -13.78
C ASP A 70 8.68 19.37 -15.08
N GLY A 71 7.73 20.29 -14.93
CA GLY A 71 7.05 21.00 -16.01
C GLY A 71 8.01 21.91 -16.76
N LYS A 72 9.04 21.35 -17.38
CA LYS A 72 10.02 22.08 -18.19
C LYS A 72 9.93 21.79 -19.69
N TYR A 73 8.94 21.02 -20.14
CA TYR A 73 8.82 20.65 -21.55
C TYR A 73 7.36 20.58 -21.98
N VAL A 74 6.65 21.71 -21.93
CA VAL A 74 5.75 22.09 -23.04
C VAL A 74 5.68 23.62 -23.09
N ASP A 75 6.77 24.24 -23.53
CA ASP A 75 6.61 25.47 -24.30
C ASP A 75 6.00 25.04 -25.64
N VAL A 76 4.66 24.98 -25.68
CA VAL A 76 3.91 24.94 -26.94
C VAL A 76 3.57 26.39 -27.28
N SER A 77 4.61 27.11 -27.68
CA SER A 77 4.50 28.33 -28.46
C SER A 77 5.07 28.05 -29.86
N GLU A 78 4.31 27.36 -30.71
CA GLU A 78 4.28 27.55 -32.17
C GLU A 78 3.16 26.74 -32.82
#